data_AF-F7L417-F1
#
_entry.id   AF-F7L417-F1
#
_cell.length_a   1.000
_cell.length_b   1.000
_cell.length_c   1.000
_cell.angle_alpha   90.00
_cell.angle_beta   90.00
_cell.angle_gamma   90.00
#
_symmetry.space_group_name_H-M   'P 1'
#
loop_
_entity.id
_entity.type
_entity.pdbx_description
1 polymer ?
#
loop_
_entity_poly.entity_id
_entity_poly.type
_entity_poly.pdbx_seq_one_letter_code
_entity_poly.pdbx_strand_id
1 'polypeptide(L)'
;MEAKKEFLRMINECEEIALATSIHDFPNVRIVNYYYDEKNNVMYFATYTGREKISEFWKNNNVSFTTIPMNRGKREHIRARGHVRESKKSILDLREEFSNKMADFAEIIDK
;
A
#
# COMPACT_ATOMS: atom_id res chain seq x y z
N MET A 1 -18.24 -19.24 4.58
CA MET A 1 -17.45 -18.00 4.73
C MET A 1 -16.32 -18.11 3.72
N GLU A 2 -16.37 -17.36 2.64
CA GLU A 2 -15.40 -17.52 1.56
C GLU A 2 -14.24 -16.56 1.83
N ALA A 3 -13.09 -17.07 2.26
CA ALA A 3 -11.94 -16.26 2.70
C ALA A 3 -11.55 -15.15 1.71
N LYS A 4 -11.75 -15.40 0.41
CA LYS A 4 -11.57 -14.43 -0.66
C LYS A 4 -12.49 -13.21 -0.51
N LYS A 5 -13.77 -13.43 -0.17
CA LYS A 5 -14.75 -12.35 0.03
C LYS A 5 -14.33 -11.44 1.19
N GLU A 6 -13.89 -12.01 2.30
CA GLU A 6 -13.42 -11.22 3.45
C GLU A 6 -12.11 -10.48 3.16
N PHE A 7 -11.18 -11.11 2.44
CA PHE A 7 -9.98 -10.44 1.96
C PHE A 7 -10.33 -9.22 1.10
N LEU A 8 -11.19 -9.39 0.09
CA LEU A 8 -11.59 -8.31 -0.80
C LEU A 8 -12.35 -7.20 -0.06
N ARG A 9 -13.16 -7.54 0.93
CA ARG A 9 -13.80 -6.55 1.79
C ARG A 9 -12.75 -5.73 2.57
N MET A 10 -11.86 -6.40 3.30
CA MET A 10 -10.87 -5.73 4.16
C MET A 10 -9.86 -4.89 3.36
N ILE A 11 -9.38 -5.38 2.22
CA ILE A 11 -8.38 -4.69 1.37
C ILE A 11 -8.98 -3.47 0.65
N ASN A 12 -10.30 -3.43 0.49
CA ASN A 12 -10.97 -2.27 -0.08
C ASN A 12 -11.39 -1.25 0.99
N GLU A 13 -11.83 -1.71 2.18
CA GLU A 13 -12.22 -0.82 3.30
C GLU A 13 -11.04 -0.07 3.95
N CYS A 14 -9.85 -0.67 4.03
CA CYS A 14 -8.69 0.00 4.64
C CYS A 14 -7.98 0.87 3.59
N GLU A 15 -7.62 2.10 3.94
CA GLU A 15 -6.95 3.05 3.03
C GLU A 15 -5.42 3.02 3.15
N GLU A 16 -4.93 2.56 4.30
CA GLU A 16 -3.52 2.61 4.66
C GLU A 16 -2.97 1.23 5.03
N ILE A 17 -1.66 1.08 4.79
CA ILE A 17 -0.86 -0.03 5.31
C ILE A 17 0.31 0.48 6.13
N ALA A 18 0.67 -0.26 7.17
CA ALA A 18 1.99 -0.18 7.77
C ALA A 18 2.93 -1.08 6.96
N LEU A 19 3.78 -0.46 6.13
CA LEU A 19 4.76 -1.12 5.27
C LEU A 19 6.10 -1.22 5.99
N ALA A 20 6.58 -2.44 6.21
CA ALA A 20 7.84 -2.73 6.86
C ALA A 20 8.90 -3.20 5.86
N THR A 21 10.13 -2.73 6.09
CA THR A 21 11.35 -3.11 5.37
C THR A 21 12.43 -3.50 6.39
N SER A 22 13.51 -4.14 5.94
CA SER A 22 14.68 -4.41 6.77
C SER A 22 15.95 -4.37 5.93
N ILE A 23 16.90 -3.51 6.31
CA ILE A 23 18.20 -3.36 5.65
C ILE A 23 19.28 -3.63 6.69
N HIS A 24 20.18 -4.59 6.41
CA HIS A 24 21.21 -5.03 7.37
C HIS A 24 20.63 -5.38 8.75
N ASP A 25 19.52 -6.12 8.75
CA ASP A 25 18.76 -6.52 9.94
C ASP A 25 18.23 -5.35 10.80
N PHE A 26 18.26 -4.11 10.27
CA PHE A 26 17.66 -2.95 10.89
C PHE A 26 16.25 -2.72 10.31
N PRO A 27 15.18 -2.95 11.10
CA PRO A 27 13.81 -2.80 10.61
C PRO A 27 13.43 -1.33 10.50
N ASN A 28 12.63 -1.02 9.48
CA ASN A 28 11.99 0.29 9.32
C ASN A 28 10.51 0.09 8.97
N VAL A 29 9.64 0.99 9.44
CA VAL A 29 8.19 0.94 9.19
C VAL A 29 7.65 2.32 8.85
N ARG A 30 6.71 2.36 7.90
CA ARG A 30 6.04 3.59 7.45
C ARG A 30 4.59 3.32 7.11
N ILE A 31 3.75 4.34 7.28
CA ILE A 31 2.36 4.31 6.82
C ILE A 31 2.33 4.86 5.39
N VAL A 32 1.67 4.13 4.49
CA VAL A 32 1.43 4.58 3.12
C VAL A 32 -0.01 4.27 2.71
N ASN A 33 -0.58 5.15 1.91
CA ASN A 33 -1.83 4.89 1.20
C ASN A 33 -1.58 3.89 0.08
N TYR A 34 -2.59 3.09 -0.24
CA TYR A 34 -2.48 2.08 -1.29
C TYR A 34 -3.78 1.91 -2.08
N TYR A 35 -3.64 1.32 -3.26
CA TYR A 35 -4.71 0.81 -4.08
C TYR A 35 -4.41 -0.65 -4.43
N TYR A 36 -5.41 -1.53 -4.36
CA TYR A 36 -5.28 -2.94 -4.72
C TYR A 36 -6.03 -3.22 -6.03
N ASP A 37 -5.28 -3.63 -7.05
CA ASP A 37 -5.79 -4.07 -8.34
C ASP A 37 -6.09 -5.57 -8.25
N GLU A 38 -7.36 -5.90 -8.02
CA GLU A 38 -7.83 -7.29 -7.94
C GLU A 38 -7.56 -8.07 -9.23
N LYS A 39 -7.67 -7.42 -10.40
CA LYS A 39 -7.54 -8.08 -11.70
C LYS A 39 -6.12 -8.61 -11.91
N ASN A 40 -5.13 -7.83 -11.53
CA ASN A 40 -3.73 -8.19 -11.69
C ASN A 40 -3.09 -8.74 -10.40
N ASN A 41 -3.83 -8.75 -9.29
CA ASN A 41 -3.33 -9.10 -7.96
C ASN A 41 -2.09 -8.27 -7.56
N VAL A 42 -2.14 -6.96 -7.78
CA VAL A 42 -1.04 -6.02 -7.51
C VAL A 42 -1.51 -4.94 -6.54
N MET A 43 -0.66 -4.62 -5.56
CA MET A 43 -0.85 -3.47 -4.69
C MET A 43 0.05 -2.33 -5.12
N TYR A 44 -0.54 -1.18 -5.38
CA TYR A 44 0.15 0.06 -5.69
C TYR A 44 0.16 0.94 -4.45
N PHE A 45 1.28 1.60 -4.18
CA PHE A 45 1.38 2.68 -3.22
C PHE A 45 2.17 3.81 -3.85
N ALA A 46 1.86 5.05 -3.49
CA ALA A 46 2.58 6.22 -3.97
C ALA A 46 3.66 6.63 -2.97
N THR A 47 4.78 7.14 -3.46
CA THR A 47 5.79 7.78 -2.63
C THR A 47 6.42 8.93 -3.38
N TYR A 48 6.70 10.03 -2.69
CA TYR A 48 7.47 11.13 -3.26
C TYR A 48 8.88 10.65 -3.60
N THR A 49 9.40 11.13 -4.73
CA THR A 49 10.79 10.88 -5.13
C THR A 49 11.73 11.40 -4.05
N GLY A 50 12.52 10.50 -3.45
CA GLY A 50 13.50 10.84 -2.41
C GLY A 50 14.50 9.70 -2.22
N ARG A 51 15.79 10.05 -2.06
CA ARG A 51 16.88 9.07 -2.14
C ARG A 51 16.80 7.97 -1.08
N GLU A 52 16.50 8.30 0.18
CA GLU A 52 16.54 7.31 1.26
C GLU A 52 15.41 6.28 1.18
N LYS A 53 14.16 6.73 0.98
CA LYS A 53 12.98 5.86 0.93
C LYS A 53 13.06 4.82 -0.19
N ILE A 54 13.51 5.29 -1.36
CA ILE A 54 13.63 4.48 -2.56
C ILE A 54 14.87 3.57 -2.47
N SER A 55 15.97 4.03 -1.88
CA SER A 55 17.21 3.26 -1.68
C SER A 55 17.01 1.97 -0.87
N GLU A 56 16.14 1.98 0.14
CA GLU A 56 15.82 0.76 0.90
C GLU A 56 15.27 -0.33 -0.01
N PHE A 57 14.30 -0.01 -0.88
CA PHE A 57 13.71 -0.98 -1.78
C PHE A 57 14.69 -1.49 -2.85
N TRP A 58 15.66 -0.67 -3.28
CA TRP A 58 16.72 -1.11 -4.19
C TRP A 58 17.71 -2.08 -3.53
N LYS A 59 18.00 -1.87 -2.23
CA LYS A 59 18.93 -2.72 -1.46
C LYS A 59 18.29 -4.04 -1.03
N ASN A 60 17.03 -4.00 -0.59
CA ASN A 60 16.24 -5.16 -0.24
C ASN A 60 14.77 -4.87 -0.52
N ASN A 61 14.22 -5.54 -1.54
CA ASN A 61 12.83 -5.33 -1.91
C ASN A 61 11.85 -6.24 -1.18
N ASN A 62 12.31 -7.08 -0.25
CA ASN A 62 11.44 -7.88 0.59
C ASN A 62 10.71 -6.99 1.58
N VAL A 63 9.38 -7.03 1.54
CA VAL A 63 8.55 -6.24 2.43
C VAL A 63 7.53 -7.11 3.14
N SER A 64 7.03 -6.60 4.24
CA SER A 64 5.80 -7.10 4.86
C SER A 64 4.90 -5.94 5.18
N PHE A 65 3.58 -6.16 5.20
CA PHE A 65 2.66 -5.12 5.58
C PHE A 65 1.48 -5.67 6.36
N THR A 66 0.82 -4.76 7.08
CA THR A 66 -0.53 -4.95 7.60
C THR A 66 -1.42 -3.78 7.21
N THR A 67 -2.70 -4.03 6.92
CA THR A 67 -3.68 -2.96 6.78
C THR A 67 -3.96 -2.30 8.13
N ILE A 68 -4.31 -1.02 8.09
CA ILE A 68 -4.72 -0.25 9.27
C ILE A 68 -6.24 -0.06 9.23
N PRO A 69 -6.99 -0.62 10.19
CA PRO A 69 -8.44 -0.45 10.25
C PRO A 69 -8.81 1.01 10.57
N MET A 70 -9.60 1.64 9.72
CA MET A 70 -9.99 3.06 9.87
C MET A 70 -11.15 3.26 10.87
N ASN A 71 -11.93 2.22 11.12
CA ASN A 71 -13.13 2.29 11.95
C ASN A 71 -12.85 1.92 13.40
N ARG A 72 -13.23 2.82 14.33
CA ARG A 72 -13.10 2.58 15.77
C ARG A 72 -13.83 1.28 16.17
N GLY A 73 -13.13 0.36 16.82
CA GLY A 73 -13.67 -0.92 17.27
C GLY A 73 -13.52 -2.09 16.28
N LYS A 74 -13.16 -1.85 15.02
CA LYS A 74 -12.76 -2.92 14.10
C LYS A 74 -11.30 -3.34 14.37
N ARG A 75 -11.05 -4.65 14.39
CA ARG A 75 -9.69 -5.24 14.59
C ARG A 75 -9.24 -6.11 13.42
N GLU A 76 -10.12 -6.33 12.45
CA GLU A 76 -9.86 -7.15 11.27
C GLU A 76 -8.82 -6.46 10.40
N HIS A 77 -7.76 -7.18 10.06
CA HIS A 77 -6.67 -6.66 9.25
C HIS A 77 -6.09 -7.78 8.38
N ILE A 78 -5.50 -7.38 7.27
CA ILE A 78 -4.75 -8.27 6.39
C ILE A 78 -3.28 -8.13 6.73
N ARG A 79 -2.58 -9.26 6.85
CA ARG A 79 -1.12 -9.31 6.89
C ARG A 79 -0.60 -10.06 5.67
N ALA A 80 0.39 -9.50 4.99
CA ALA A 80 1.04 -10.16 3.87
C ALA A 80 2.54 -9.82 3.76
N ARG A 81 3.22 -10.57 2.89
CA ARG A 81 4.61 -10.35 2.48
C ARG A 81 4.66 -10.28 0.97
N GLY A 82 5.64 -9.57 0.43
CA GLY A 82 5.81 -9.45 -1.01
C GLY A 82 7.12 -8.79 -1.39
N HIS A 83 7.25 -8.50 -2.68
CA HIS A 83 8.39 -7.83 -3.27
C HIS A 83 7.95 -6.48 -3.85
N VAL A 84 8.64 -5.41 -3.48
CA VAL A 84 8.42 -4.08 -4.07
C VAL A 84 9.25 -3.93 -5.34
N ARG A 85 8.70 -3.21 -6.31
CA ARG A 85 9.43 -2.74 -7.49
C ARG A 85 8.83 -1.43 -7.96
N GLU A 86 9.61 -0.66 -8.69
CA GLU A 86 9.10 0.51 -9.38
C GLU A 86 8.02 0.10 -10.39
N SER A 87 6.90 0.83 -10.37
CA SER A 87 5.78 0.61 -11.28
C SER A 87 6.09 1.24 -12.64
N LYS A 88 5.58 0.64 -13.72
CA LYS A 88 5.54 1.29 -15.04
C LYS A 88 4.43 2.35 -15.15
N LYS A 89 3.48 2.33 -14.22
CA LYS A 89 2.41 3.32 -14.09
C LYS A 89 2.86 4.44 -13.17
N SER A 90 2.67 5.67 -13.59
CA SER A 90 2.79 6.87 -12.77
C SER A 90 1.59 7.01 -11.82
N ILE A 91 1.66 7.97 -10.90
CA ILE A 91 0.53 8.30 -10.04
C ILE A 91 -0.64 8.91 -10.84
N LEU A 92 -0.37 9.57 -11.96
CA LEU A 92 -1.39 10.13 -12.85
C LEU A 92 -2.16 9.01 -13.57
N ASP A 93 -1.47 7.95 -13.98
CA ASP A 93 -2.08 6.76 -14.61
C ASP A 93 -3.01 5.99 -13.66
N LEU A 94 -2.87 6.20 -12.35
CA LEU A 94 -3.64 5.55 -11.30
C LEU A 94 -4.55 6.54 -10.56
N ARG A 95 -4.70 7.77 -11.07
CA ARG A 95 -5.40 8.84 -10.36
C ARG A 95 -6.83 8.46 -10.02
N GLU A 96 -7.58 7.93 -11.00
CA GLU A 96 -8.97 7.53 -10.78
C GLU A 96 -9.10 6.42 -9.74
N GLU A 97 -8.24 5.41 -9.78
CA GLU A 97 -8.28 4.30 -8.83
C GLU A 97 -7.97 4.74 -7.40
N PHE A 98 -6.97 5.62 -7.22
CA PHE A 98 -6.67 6.20 -5.93
C PHE A 98 -7.80 7.12 -5.44
N SER A 99 -8.35 7.99 -6.31
CA SER A 99 -9.45 8.90 -5.95
C SER A 99 -10.76 8.16 -5.64
N ASN A 100 -11.05 7.06 -6.33
CA ASN A 100 -12.22 6.22 -6.06
C ASN A 100 -12.10 5.50 -4.72
N LYS A 101 -10.88 5.11 -4.32
CA LYS A 101 -10.64 4.46 -3.03
C LYS A 101 -10.57 5.46 -1.87
N MET A 102 -10.01 6.65 -2.11
CA MET A 102 -9.76 7.69 -1.11
C MET A 102 -10.11 9.05 -1.75
N ALA A 103 -11.28 9.59 -1.42
CA ALA A 103 -11.83 10.79 -2.08
C ALA A 103 -10.86 11.99 -2.02
N ASP A 104 -10.21 12.21 -0.88
CA ASP A 104 -9.32 13.34 -0.65
C ASP A 104 -7.92 13.15 -1.29
N PHE A 105 -7.63 11.97 -1.84
CA PHE A 105 -6.32 11.67 -2.41
C PHE A 105 -6.08 12.40 -3.74
N ALA A 106 -7.15 12.80 -4.45
CA ALA A 106 -7.04 13.65 -5.64
C ALA A 106 -6.28 14.95 -5.33
N GLU A 107 -6.56 15.58 -4.18
CA GLU A 107 -5.90 16.82 -3.76
C GLU A 107 -4.41 16.64 -3.44
N ILE A 108 -3.99 15.41 -3.10
CA ILE A 108 -2.58 15.07 -2.87
C ILE A 108 -1.86 14.89 -4.20
N ILE A 109 -2.53 14.31 -5.20
CA ILE A 109 -1.96 14.10 -6.54
C ILE A 109 -1.83 15.42 -7.31
N ASP A 110 -2.82 16.31 -7.17
CA ASP A 110 -2.92 17.55 -7.94
C ASP A 110 -2.07 18.71 -7.37
N LYS A 111 -1.38 18.50 -6.23
CA LYS A 111 -0.46 19.46 -5.59
C LYS A 111 0.96 19.37 -6.11
#